data_AF-A0A5K1GNJ1-F1
#
_entry.id   AF-A0A5K1GNJ1-F1
#
_cell.length_a   1.000
_cell.length_b   1.000
_cell.length_c   1.000
_cell.angle_alpha   90.00
_cell.angle_beta   90.00
_cell.angle_gamma   90.00
#
_symmetry.space_group_name_H-M   'P 1'
#
loop_
_entity.id
_entity.type
_entity.pdbx_description
1 polymer ?
#
loop_
_entity_poly.entity_id
_entity_poly.type
_entity_poly.pdbx_seq_one_letter_code
_entity_poly.pdbx_strand_id
1 'polypeptide(L)' 'EAVNVSLNNLLSYPFVKQALANKSLTLYGGYYNFVDCSLDLWEANQK' A
#
# COMPACT_ATOMS: atom_id res chain seq x y z
N GLU A 1 -12.21 -3.07 -1.73
CA GLU A 1 -12.35 -1.59 -1.73
C GLU A 1 -11.68 -0.91 -0.54
N ALA A 2 -11.85 -1.37 0.71
CA ALA A 2 -11.27 -0.71 1.89
C ALA A 2 -9.73 -0.57 1.88
N VAL A 3 -8.97 -1.57 1.39
CA VAL A 3 -7.50 -1.53 1.40
C VAL A 3 -6.96 -0.46 0.44
N ASN A 4 -7.59 -0.29 -0.71
CA ASN A 4 -7.16 0.67 -1.72
C ASN A 4 -7.44 2.13 -1.27
N VAL A 5 -8.56 2.35 -0.57
CA VAL A 5 -8.89 3.65 0.03
C VAL A 5 -7.90 4.01 1.15
N SER A 6 -7.56 3.05 2.01
CA SER A 6 -6.56 3.25 3.09
C SER A 6 -5.16 3.54 2.53
N LEU A 7 -4.75 2.84 1.47
CA LEU A 7 -3.49 3.13 0.77
C LEU A 7 -3.48 4.54 0.16
N ASN A 8 -4.57 4.94 -0.49
CA ASN A 8 -4.67 6.26 -1.10
C ASN A 8 -4.66 7.39 -0.05
N ASN A 9 -5.27 7.16 1.12
CA ASN A 9 -5.18 8.07 2.26
C ASN A 9 -3.74 8.16 2.80
N LEU A 10 -3.01 7.05 2.90
CA LEU A 10 -1.60 7.03 3.31
C LEU A 10 -0.70 7.80 2.31
N LEU A 11 -0.97 7.71 1.02
CA LEU A 11 -0.25 8.45 -0.04
C LEU A 11 -0.55 9.95 -0.04
N SER A 12 -1.62 10.38 0.63
CA SER A 12 -2.00 11.80 0.74
C SER A 12 -1.12 12.55 1.74
N TYR A 13 -0.38 11.86 2.60
CA TYR A 13 0.51 12.49 3.56
C TYR A 13 1.83 12.93 2.90
N PRO A 14 2.27 14.20 3.10
CA PRO A 14 3.44 14.75 2.41
C PRO A 14 4.75 14.02 2.75
N PHE A 15 4.89 13.51 3.98
CA PHE A 15 6.08 12.74 4.40
C PHE A 15 6.14 11.35 3.76
N VAL A 16 5.00 10.67 3.58
CA VAL A 16 4.91 9.37 2.91
C VAL A 16 5.23 9.53 1.43
N LYS A 17 4.68 10.58 0.80
CA LYS A 17 4.91 10.89 -0.62
C LYS A 17 6.37 11.23 -0.90
N GLN A 18 7.02 12.04 -0.04
CA GLN A 18 8.45 12.32 -0.13
C GLN A 18 9.30 11.06 0.12
N ALA A 19 8.93 10.22 1.09
CA ALA A 19 9.68 8.99 1.38
C ALA A 19 9.57 7.96 0.24
N LEU A 20 8.41 7.87 -0.43
CA LEU A 20 8.25 7.08 -1.65
C LEU A 20 9.08 7.65 -2.81
N ALA A 21 9.00 8.96 -3.05
CA ALA A 21 9.75 9.62 -4.12
C ALA A 21 11.27 9.48 -3.94
N ASN A 22 11.74 9.51 -2.69
CA ASN A 22 13.13 9.32 -2.32
C ASN A 22 13.55 7.83 -2.27
N LYS A 23 12.68 6.89 -2.66
CA LYS A 23 12.90 5.43 -2.60
C LYS A 23 13.34 4.91 -1.22
N SER A 24 13.08 5.67 -0.17
CA SER A 24 13.43 5.34 1.21
C SER A 24 12.35 4.47 1.88
N LEU A 25 11.13 4.50 1.32
CA LEU A 25 9.98 3.75 1.84
C LEU A 25 9.24 3.05 0.70
N THR A 26 8.95 1.76 0.89
CA THR A 26 8.08 0.97 0.01
C THR A 26 6.77 0.67 0.75
N LEU A 27 5.63 0.94 0.11
CA LEU A 27 4.31 0.65 0.67
C LEU A 27 3.77 -0.67 0.13
N TYR A 28 3.34 -1.54 1.04
CA TYR A 28 2.66 -2.79 0.73
C TYR A 28 1.24 -2.75 1.28
N GLY A 29 0.27 -3.11 0.45
CA GLY A 29 -1.08 -3.44 0.88
C GLY A 29 -1.24 -4.95 0.95
N GLY A 30 -1.70 -5.46 2.09
CA GLY A 30 -2.07 -6.87 2.23
C GLY A 30 -3.57 -7.00 2.40
N TYR A 31 -4.18 -7.93 1.67
CA TYR A 31 -5.54 -8.39 1.93
C TYR A 31 -5.51 -9.88 2.21
N TYR A 32 -5.96 -10.22 3.41
CA TYR A 32 -6.07 -11.60 3.83
C TYR A 32 -7.51 -12.05 3.71
N ASN A 33 -7.76 -13.03 2.86
CA ASN A 33 -9.05 -13.68 2.73
C ASN A 33 -9.09 -14.90 3.67
N PHE A 34 -9.88 -14.78 4.73
CA PHE A 34 -10.04 -15.84 5.75
C PHE A 34 -10.82 -17.07 5.25
N VAL A 35 -11.61 -16.92 4.18
CA VAL A 35 -12.42 -18.02 3.63
C VAL A 35 -11.57 -18.90 2.72
N ASP A 36 -10.78 -18.29 1.86
CA ASP A 36 -9.92 -19.00 0.90
C ASP A 36 -8.49 -19.24 1.43
N CYS A 37 -8.20 -18.80 2.67
CA CYS A 37 -6.88 -18.88 3.30
C CYS A 37 -5.76 -18.34 2.39
N SER A 38 -6.03 -17.20 1.75
CA SER A 38 -5.16 -16.60 0.76
C SER A 38 -4.76 -15.18 1.15
N LEU A 39 -3.49 -14.85 0.90
CA LEU A 39 -2.92 -13.53 1.13
C LEU A 39 -2.59 -12.90 -0.22
N ASP A 40 -3.36 -11.87 -0.59
CA ASP A 40 -3.03 -11.02 -1.73
C ASP A 40 -2.19 -9.84 -1.25
N LEU A 41 -1.00 -9.72 -1.82
CA LEU A 41 -0.07 -8.63 -1.57
C LEU A 41 -0.01 -7.74 -2.81
N TRP A 42 -0.25 -6.44 -2.59
CA TRP A 42 -0.10 -5.41 -3.60
C TRP A 42 1.03 -4.49 -3.21
N GLU A 43 2.02 -4.40 -4.07
CA GLU A 43 3.10 -3.45 -3.92
C GLU A 43 2.69 -2.15 -4.60
N ALA A 44 2.73 -1.03 -3.88
CA ALA A 44 2.49 0.29 -4.48
C ALA A 44 3.71 0.80 -5.27
N ASN A 45 4.53 -0.12 -5.82
CA ASN A 45 5.69 0.22 -6.62
C ASN A 45 5.24 0.55 -8.05
N GLN A 46 5.16 1.85 -8.34
CA GLN A 46 5.24 2.38 -9.70
C GLN A 46 6.72 2.42 -10.10
N LYS A 47 7.01 1.93 -11.31
CA LYS A 47 8.28 2.09 -12.03
C LYS A 47 8.82 3.52 -11.98
#